data_AF-A0A7X0NH78-F1
#
_entry.id   AF-A0A7X0NH78-F1
#
_cell.length_a   1.000
_cell.length_b   1.000
_cell.length_c   1.000
_cell.angle_alpha   90.00
_cell.angle_beta   90.00
_cell.angle_gamma   90.00
#
_symmetry.space_group_name_H-M   'P 1'
#
loop_
_entity.id
_entity.type
_entity.pdbx_description
1 polymer ?
#
loop_
_entity_poly.entity_id
_entity_poly.type
_entity_poly.pdbx_seq_one_letter_code
_entity_poly.pdbx_strand_id
1 'polypeptide(L)' 'MSYLYDGTQIRIERPVRSISVNKQNVVVRDQAGSKRVTFTNVNESKQFLAWLYQS' A
#
# COMPACT_ATOMS: atom_id res chain seq x y z
N MET A 1 -5.31 5.19 -8.05
CA MET A 1 -5.68 3.76 -7.91
C MET A 1 -6.18 3.54 -6.49
N SER A 2 -7.08 2.57 -6.26
CA SER A 2 -7.60 2.31 -4.91
C SER A 2 -7.65 0.84 -4.56
N TYR A 3 -7.31 0.51 -3.32
CA TYR A 3 -7.34 -0.82 -2.74
C TYR A 3 -8.28 -0.84 -1.54
N LEU A 4 -9.27 -1.74 -1.54
CA LEU A 4 -10.17 -1.91 -0.40
C LEU A 4 -9.52 -2.87 0.59
N TYR A 5 -9.28 -2.40 1.81
CA TYR A 5 -8.73 -3.21 2.89
C TYR A 5 -9.55 -2.99 4.15
N ASP A 6 -10.15 -4.07 4.68
CA ASP A 6 -10.95 -4.04 5.91
C ASP A 6 -12.02 -2.91 5.93
N GLY A 7 -12.78 -2.81 4.83
CA GLY A 7 -13.79 -1.75 4.64
C GLY A 7 -13.23 -0.34 4.39
N THR A 8 -11.92 -0.15 4.48
CA THR A 8 -11.24 1.15 4.26
C THR A 8 -10.62 1.22 2.87
N GLN A 9 -10.88 2.31 2.14
CA GLN A 9 -10.30 2.53 0.82
C GLN A 9 -8.92 3.20 0.92
N ILE A 10 -7.87 2.48 0.57
CA ILE A 10 -6.50 3.01 0.44
C ILE A 10 -6.34 3.58 -0.96
N ARG A 11 -6.23 4.90 -1.08
CA ARG A 11 -5.99 5.57 -2.36
C ARG A 11 -4.49 5.79 -2.57
N ILE A 12 -3.97 5.41 -3.74
CA ILE A 12 -2.58 5.64 -4.16
C ILE A 12 -2.55 6.44 -5.46
N GLU A 13 -1.77 7.51 -5.49
CA GLU A 13 -1.63 8.43 -6.63
C GLU A 13 -0.31 8.23 -7.38
N ARG A 14 -0.37 8.08 -8.71
CA ARG A 14 0.85 7.95 -9.50
C ARG A 14 1.53 9.33 -9.69
N PRO A 15 2.86 9.38 -9.80
CA PRO A 15 3.79 8.25 -9.68
C PRO A 15 4.04 7.84 -8.22
N VAL A 16 4.19 6.53 -7.98
CA VAL A 16 4.73 6.03 -6.71
C VAL A 16 6.24 6.28 -6.73
N ARG A 17 6.72 7.05 -5.75
CA ARG A 17 8.13 7.46 -5.66
C ARG A 17 8.97 6.45 -4.89
N SER A 18 8.42 5.86 -3.84
CA SER A 18 9.12 4.85 -3.03
C SER A 18 8.15 4.02 -2.22
N ILE A 19 8.56 2.79 -1.88
CA ILE A 19 7.83 1.89 -1.01
C ILE A 19 8.80 1.35 0.05
N SER A 20 8.43 1.44 1.32
CA SER A 20 9.15 0.84 2.44
C SER A 20 8.30 -0.23 3.10
N VAL A 21 8.86 -1.43 3.29
CA VAL A 21 8.13 -2.58 3.84
C VAL A 21 8.82 -3.07 5.10
N ASN A 22 8.07 -3.25 6.18
CA ASN A 22 8.51 -3.90 7.41
C ASN A 22 7.43 -4.86 7.92
N LYS A 23 7.56 -6.15 7.54
CA LYS A 23 6.60 -7.22 7.82
C LYS A 23 5.19 -6.82 7.33
N GLN A 24 4.27 -6.56 8.27
CA GLN A 24 2.89 -6.16 7.99
C GLN A 24 2.70 -4.63 7.84
N ASN A 25 3.76 -3.83 7.99
CA ASN A 25 3.71 -2.39 7.77
C ASN A 25 4.24 -2.05 6.39
N VAL A 26 3.49 -1.26 5.64
CA VAL A 26 3.91 -0.74 4.34
C VAL A 26 3.75 0.78 4.35
N VAL A 27 4.78 1.49 3.93
CA VAL A 27 4.72 2.93 3.67
C VAL A 27 4.89 3.17 2.18
N VAL A 28 3.91 3.79 1.56
CA VAL A 28 3.96 4.19 0.16
C VAL A 28 4.12 5.70 0.11
N ARG A 29 5.16 6.19 -0.57
CA ARG A 29 5.30 7.60 -0.90
C ARG A 29 4.85 7.80 -2.34
N ASP A 30 3.73 8.49 -2.50
CA ASP A 30 3.07 8.72 -3.76
C ASP A 30 3.05 10.23 -4.08
N GLN A 31 2.31 10.67 -5.09
CA GLN A 31 2.24 12.10 -5.45
C GLN A 31 1.61 12.97 -4.33
N ALA A 32 0.64 12.43 -3.58
CA ALA A 32 -0.04 13.13 -2.51
C ALA A 32 0.72 13.09 -1.18
N GLY A 33 1.69 12.19 -1.03
CA GLY A 33 2.58 12.14 0.12
C GLY A 33 2.84 10.72 0.61
N SER A 34 3.19 10.60 1.90
CA SER A 34 3.46 9.30 2.53
C SER A 34 2.21 8.74 3.18
N LYS A 35 1.86 7.50 2.84
CA LYS A 35 0.73 6.75 3.40
C LYS A 35 1.25 5.49 4.06
N ARG A 36 0.94 5.33 5.35
CA ARG A 36 1.26 4.12 6.11
C ARG A 36 0.04 3.23 6.19
N VAL A 37 0.21 1.97 5.85
CA VAL A 37 -0.80 0.92 5.98
C VAL A 37 -0.22 -0.17 6.86
N THR A 38 -0.98 -0.57 7.88
CA THR A 38 -0.64 -1.70 8.74
C THR A 38 -1.64 -2.80 8.48
N PHE A 39 -1.15 -3.94 8.01
CA PHE A 39 -1.93 -5.13 7.74
C PHE A 39 -1.98 -6.04 8.98
N THR A 40 -2.98 -6.92 9.02
CA THR A 40 -3.14 -7.93 10.07
C THR A 40 -2.01 -8.96 10.03
N ASN A 41 -1.57 -9.33 8.82
CA ASN A 41 -0.50 -10.29 8.62
C ASN A 41 0.38 -9.95 7.40
N VAL A 42 1.49 -10.67 7.26
CA VAL A 42 2.47 -10.47 6.19
C VAL A 42 1.95 -10.91 4.82
N ASN A 43 0.99 -11.83 4.75
CA ASN A 43 0.43 -12.26 3.47
C ASN A 43 -0.43 -11.15 2.85
N GLU A 44 -1.21 -10.44 3.66
CA GLU A 44 -2.01 -9.29 3.22
C GLU A 44 -1.14 -8.13 2.75
N SER A 45 -0.02 -7.84 3.44
CA SER A 45 0.91 -6.82 2.96
C SER A 45 1.53 -7.19 1.61
N LYS A 46 1.82 -8.47 1.38
CA LYS A 46 2.28 -8.98 0.07
C LYS A 46 1.20 -8.90 -1.01
N GLN A 47 -0.06 -9.21 -0.69
CA GLN A 47 -1.18 -9.07 -1.64
C GLN A 47 -1.38 -7.61 -2.07
N PHE A 48 -1.31 -6.69 -1.12
CA PHE A 48 -1.35 -5.26 -1.41
C PHE A 48 -0.20 -4.83 -2.33
N LEU A 49 1.02 -5.27 -2.06
CA LEU A 49 2.18 -4.96 -2.90
C LEU A 49 2.03 -5.55 -4.31
N ALA A 50 1.58 -6.80 -4.44
CA ALA A 50 1.36 -7.43 -5.73
C ALA A 50 0.33 -6.66 -6.56
N TRP A 51 -0.78 -6.24 -5.95
CA TRP A 51 -1.75 -5.34 -6.57
C TRP A 51 -1.12 -4.01 -6.99
N LEU A 52 -0.32 -3.39 -6.12
CA LEU A 52 0.29 -2.09 -6.38
C LEU A 52 1.29 -2.13 -7.56
N TYR A 53 1.99 -3.25 -7.75
CA TYR A 53 2.91 -3.45 -8.87
C TYR A 53 2.21 -3.74 -10.21
N GLN A 54 1.04 -4.37 -10.18
CA GLN A 54 0.28 -4.74 -11.39
C GLN A 54 -0.64 -3.64 -11.92
N SER A 55 -1.02 -2.72 -11.05
CA SER A 55 -1.95 -1.64 -11.39
C SER A 55 -1.29 -0.54 -12.20
#